data_AF-A0A381WGA5-F1
#
_entry.id   AF-A0A381WGA5-F1
#
_cell.length_a   1.000
_cell.length_b   1.000
_cell.length_c   1.000
_cell.angle_alpha   90.00
_cell.angle_beta   90.00
_cell.angle_gamma   90.00
#
_symmetry.space_group_name_H-M   'P 1'
#
loop_
_entity.id
_entity.type
_entity.pdbx_description
1 polymer ?
#
loop_
_entity_poly.entity_id
_entity_poly.type
_entity_poly.pdbx_seq_one_letter_code
_entity_poly.pdbx_strand_id
1 'polypeptide(L)'
;MNPHEKQLQKEFPVKTTRIFFDHAKVSPLPRRVRDAVNTFTNDACENGTKNYKKWMEEVERVRGKFAWLINGDVDEVAFVKNTSEGISIVANGLDWNPGDNVVIPDIEFPANVYPWWNLKRFGVETRMVKSKDGRVVFDDLIEQTDKRTRIVSVSSVECNSGFKNDLNRIGAFCRENNILFCVDAIQSLGVLEMDVKRDNIDFLSADGHKWMLSVEGLGGFYISKNVLEKIYPVTVGWDSVV
;
A
#
# COMPACT_ATOMS: atom_id res chain seq x y z
N MET A 1 -9.04 18.54 30.85
CA MET A 1 -8.39 17.67 29.85
C MET A 1 -8.20 16.29 30.44
N ASN A 2 -8.86 15.28 29.87
CA ASN A 2 -8.79 13.90 30.34
C ASN A 2 -7.38 13.28 30.05
N PRO A 3 -7.03 12.14 30.65
CA PRO A 3 -5.72 11.52 30.46
C PRO A 3 -5.38 11.23 28.98
N HIS A 4 -6.36 10.81 28.19
CA HIS A 4 -6.20 10.53 26.77
C HIS A 4 -5.87 11.79 25.95
N GLU A 5 -6.56 12.90 26.21
CA GLU A 5 -6.29 14.19 25.57
C GLU A 5 -4.89 14.73 25.93
N LYS A 6 -4.48 14.57 27.20
CA LYS A 6 -3.12 14.92 27.64
C LYS A 6 -2.07 14.09 26.90
N GLN A 7 -2.34 12.79 26.69
CA GLN A 7 -1.45 11.91 25.94
C GLN A 7 -1.37 12.32 24.46
N LEU A 8 -2.50 12.58 23.81
CA LEU A 8 -2.53 13.04 22.42
C LEU A 8 -1.79 14.38 22.25
N GLN A 9 -1.90 15.32 23.20
CA GLN A 9 -1.15 16.57 23.14
C GLN A 9 0.37 16.35 23.28
N LYS A 10 0.80 15.37 24.09
CA LYS A 10 2.22 15.01 24.20
C LYS A 10 2.76 14.39 22.92
N GLU A 11 1.99 13.49 22.31
CA GLU A 11 2.36 12.81 21.06
C GLU A 11 2.32 13.76 19.87
N PHE A 12 1.33 14.65 19.77
CA PHE A 12 1.15 15.54 18.64
C PHE A 12 1.26 17.02 19.04
N PRO A 13 2.49 17.57 19.12
CA PRO A 13 2.70 18.99 19.44
C PRO A 13 1.97 19.96 18.51
N VAL A 14 1.73 19.58 17.24
CA VAL A 14 1.01 20.44 16.28
C VAL A 14 -0.37 20.88 16.80
N LYS A 15 -1.02 20.08 17.66
CA LYS A 15 -2.31 20.38 18.27
C LYS A 15 -2.28 21.64 19.14
N THR A 16 -1.11 22.06 19.63
CA THR A 16 -1.00 23.27 20.47
C THR A 16 -0.95 24.55 19.65
N THR A 17 -0.61 24.48 18.36
CA THR A 17 -0.45 25.66 17.51
C THR A 17 -1.47 25.72 16.36
N ARG A 18 -2.11 24.59 16.02
CA ARG A 18 -3.00 24.47 14.86
C ARG A 18 -4.14 23.49 15.12
N ILE A 19 -5.27 23.74 14.46
CA ILE A 19 -6.30 22.73 14.21
C ILE A 19 -5.94 22.05 12.89
N PHE A 20 -5.67 20.75 12.91
CA PHE A 20 -5.13 20.01 11.76
C PHE A 20 -6.17 19.02 11.20
N PHE A 21 -6.66 19.30 9.99
CA PHE A 21 -7.68 18.51 9.28
C PHE A 21 -7.18 17.89 7.96
N ASP A 22 -5.86 17.70 7.81
CA ASP A 22 -5.24 17.29 6.53
C ASP A 22 -4.47 15.95 6.63
N HIS A 23 -4.94 15.01 7.48
CA HIS A 23 -4.28 13.71 7.69
C HIS A 23 -4.24 12.83 6.43
N ALA A 24 -5.22 13.01 5.54
CA ALA A 24 -5.32 12.29 4.27
C ALA A 24 -4.25 12.71 3.24
N LYS A 25 -3.55 13.83 3.49
CA LYS A 25 -2.41 14.31 2.70
C LYS A 25 -1.09 13.84 3.30
N VAL A 26 -0.72 14.41 4.45
CA VAL A 26 0.47 14.01 5.24
C VAL A 26 0.17 14.21 6.71
N SER A 27 0.27 13.15 7.50
CA SER A 27 -0.04 13.20 8.92
C SER A 27 1.08 13.88 9.73
N PRO A 28 0.75 14.57 10.84
CA PRO A 28 1.75 15.02 11.78
C PRO A 28 2.39 13.82 12.49
N LEU A 29 3.72 13.80 12.57
CA LEU A 29 4.42 12.72 13.26
C LEU A 29 4.15 12.74 14.76
N PRO A 30 3.79 11.60 15.37
CA PRO A 30 3.76 11.48 16.82
C PRO A 30 5.19 11.49 17.36
N ARG A 31 5.34 11.97 18.60
CA ARG A 31 6.63 12.09 19.29
C ARG A 31 7.41 10.77 19.28
N ARG A 32 6.73 9.65 19.50
CA ARG A 32 7.36 8.32 19.48
C ARG A 32 8.05 7.97 18.15
N VAL A 33 7.54 8.45 17.01
CA VAL A 33 8.15 8.19 15.70
C VAL A 33 9.40 9.03 15.54
N ARG A 34 9.35 10.31 15.92
CA ARG A 34 10.54 11.17 15.99
C ARG A 34 11.62 10.59 16.89
N ASP A 35 11.23 10.11 18.07
CA ASP A 35 12.18 9.56 19.05
C ASP A 35 12.82 8.25 18.54
N ALA A 36 12.08 7.42 17.80
CA ALA A 36 12.61 6.23 17.13
C ALA A 36 13.63 6.57 16.02
N VAL A 37 13.33 7.56 15.17
CA VAL A 37 14.26 8.05 14.14
C VAL A 37 15.53 8.59 14.80
N ASN A 38 15.39 9.45 15.81
CA ASN A 38 16.54 10.01 16.54
C ASN A 38 17.41 8.91 17.18
N THR A 39 16.78 7.87 17.72
CA THR A 39 17.49 6.74 18.31
C THR A 39 18.38 6.05 17.28
N PHE A 40 17.83 5.75 16.10
CA PHE A 40 18.60 5.14 15.01
C PHE A 40 19.73 6.07 14.52
N THR A 41 19.43 7.34 14.25
CA THR A 41 20.44 8.26 13.69
C THR A 41 21.57 8.52 14.68
N ASN A 42 21.28 8.69 15.97
CA ASN A 42 22.31 8.86 16.99
C ASN A 42 23.20 7.62 17.09
N ASP A 43 22.60 6.42 17.12
CA ASP A 43 23.34 5.17 17.16
C ASP A 43 24.26 5.00 15.93
N ALA A 44 23.77 5.31 14.74
CA ALA A 44 24.56 5.25 13.52
C ALA A 44 25.73 6.25 13.51
N CYS A 45 25.53 7.47 14.04
CA CYS A 45 26.58 8.48 14.14
C CYS A 45 27.65 8.11 15.18
N GLU A 46 27.25 7.56 16.31
CA GLU A 46 28.16 7.29 17.44
C GLU A 46 28.88 5.94 17.30
N ASN A 47 28.19 4.92 16.75
CA ASN A 47 28.67 3.54 16.75
C ASN A 47 28.98 2.99 15.33
N GLY A 48 28.69 3.73 14.27
CA GLY A 48 28.85 3.24 12.89
C GLY A 48 28.08 1.93 12.68
N THR A 49 28.71 0.92 12.08
CA THR A 49 28.06 -0.39 11.81
C THR A 49 28.10 -1.37 12.98
N LYS A 50 28.60 -0.97 14.16
CA LYS A 50 28.75 -1.87 15.32
C LYS A 50 27.43 -2.55 15.72
N ASN A 51 26.31 -1.84 15.60
CA ASN A 51 24.99 -2.32 15.99
C ASN A 51 24.13 -2.78 14.79
N TYR A 52 24.74 -2.99 13.62
CA TYR A 52 24.04 -3.32 12.39
C TYR A 52 23.10 -4.52 12.52
N LYS A 53 23.53 -5.59 13.20
CA LYS A 53 22.69 -6.78 13.44
C LYS A 53 21.39 -6.43 14.17
N LYS A 54 21.46 -5.54 15.17
CA LYS A 54 20.30 -5.08 15.93
C LYS A 54 19.34 -4.26 15.06
N TRP A 55 19.87 -3.50 14.10
CA TRP A 55 19.03 -2.76 13.14
C TRP A 55 18.26 -3.73 12.24
N MET A 56 18.92 -4.79 11.76
CA MET A 56 18.25 -5.82 10.95
C MET A 56 17.20 -6.61 11.75
N GLU A 57 17.49 -6.94 13.01
CA GLU A 57 16.50 -7.55 13.92
C GLU A 57 15.26 -6.64 14.10
N GLU A 58 15.46 -5.32 14.19
CA GLU A 58 14.37 -4.35 14.27
C GLU A 58 13.58 -4.26 12.95
N VAL A 59 14.23 -4.35 11.80
CA VAL A 59 13.55 -4.45 10.48
C VAL A 59 12.62 -5.66 10.45
N GLU A 60 13.09 -6.84 10.84
CA GLU A 60 12.26 -8.05 10.88
C GLU A 60 11.13 -7.95 11.91
N ARG A 61 11.39 -7.30 13.05
CA ARG A 61 10.36 -7.02 14.05
C ARG A 61 9.26 -6.09 13.52
N VAL A 62 9.61 -5.12 12.68
CA VAL A 62 8.64 -4.23 12.02
C VAL A 62 7.91 -4.97 10.90
N ARG A 63 8.59 -5.84 10.14
CA ARG A 63 7.98 -6.68 9.11
C ARG A 63 6.87 -7.56 9.70
N GLY A 64 7.15 -8.20 10.84
CA GLY A 64 6.15 -8.97 11.59
C GLY A 64 4.95 -8.14 12.07
N LYS A 65 5.17 -6.89 12.50
CA LYS A 65 4.07 -5.98 12.86
C LYS A 65 3.22 -5.56 11.67
N PHE A 66 3.85 -5.32 10.52
CA PHE A 66 3.13 -4.99 9.28
C PHE A 66 2.32 -6.19 8.79
N ALA A 67 2.89 -7.39 8.79
CA ALA A 67 2.18 -8.63 8.46
C ALA A 67 0.96 -8.83 9.37
N TRP A 68 1.12 -8.64 10.68
CA TRP A 68 0.00 -8.67 11.63
C TRP A 68 -1.08 -7.63 11.31
N LEU A 69 -0.69 -6.39 10.96
CA LEU A 69 -1.63 -5.29 10.67
C LEU A 69 -2.57 -5.58 9.50
N ILE A 70 -2.14 -6.42 8.55
CA ILE A 70 -2.90 -6.78 7.35
C ILE A 70 -3.43 -8.22 7.37
N ASN A 71 -3.23 -8.97 8.47
CA ASN A 71 -3.49 -10.40 8.58
C ASN A 71 -2.72 -11.27 7.54
N GLY A 72 -1.51 -10.86 7.15
CA GLY A 72 -0.61 -11.58 6.23
C GLY A 72 0.49 -12.36 6.95
N ASP A 73 1.32 -13.06 6.17
CA ASP A 73 2.53 -13.71 6.69
C ASP A 73 3.78 -12.82 6.52
N VAL A 74 4.83 -13.07 7.32
CA VAL A 74 6.03 -12.22 7.36
C VAL A 74 6.80 -12.22 6.03
N ASP A 75 6.86 -13.38 5.38
CA ASP A 75 7.50 -13.62 4.08
C ASP A 75 6.69 -13.10 2.87
N GLU A 76 5.51 -12.52 3.12
CA GLU A 76 4.69 -11.83 2.11
C GLU A 76 4.89 -10.31 2.13
N VAL A 77 5.73 -9.79 3.03
CA VAL A 77 5.89 -8.35 3.26
C VAL A 77 7.27 -7.86 2.83
N ALA A 78 7.28 -6.81 2.02
CA ALA A 78 8.45 -6.01 1.69
C ALA A 78 8.27 -4.55 2.13
N PHE A 79 9.39 -3.85 2.35
CA PHE A 79 9.38 -2.40 2.54
C PHE A 79 9.73 -1.69 1.24
N VAL A 80 8.95 -0.65 0.93
CA VAL A 80 9.10 0.20 -0.25
C VAL A 80 9.14 1.66 0.20
N LYS A 81 9.54 2.58 -0.68
CA LYS A 81 9.61 4.01 -0.40
C LYS A 81 8.22 4.63 -0.22
N ASN A 82 7.23 4.14 -0.96
CA ASN A 82 5.87 4.67 -0.97
C ASN A 82 4.91 3.72 -1.69
N THR A 83 3.61 4.05 -1.65
CA THR A 83 2.55 3.28 -2.34
C THR A 83 2.86 3.07 -3.82
N SER A 84 3.30 4.13 -4.50
CA SER A 84 3.57 4.13 -5.95
C SER A 84 4.65 3.12 -6.33
N GLU A 85 5.68 2.93 -5.50
CA GLU A 85 6.74 1.95 -5.76
C GLU A 85 6.19 0.52 -5.68
N GLY A 86 5.37 0.20 -4.67
CA GLY A 86 4.74 -1.13 -4.57
C GLY A 86 3.84 -1.45 -5.77
N ILE A 87 3.00 -0.50 -6.19
CA ILE A 87 2.14 -0.69 -7.39
C ILE A 87 3.01 -0.80 -8.66
N SER A 88 4.09 -0.03 -8.75
CA SER A 88 5.02 -0.09 -9.88
C SER A 88 5.77 -1.42 -9.95
N ILE A 89 6.11 -2.05 -8.82
CA ILE A 89 6.70 -3.40 -8.78
C ILE A 89 5.74 -4.39 -9.45
N VAL A 90 4.45 -4.36 -9.11
CA VAL A 90 3.44 -5.23 -9.71
C VAL A 90 3.32 -4.98 -11.21
N ALA A 91 3.09 -3.71 -11.60
CA ALA A 91 2.89 -3.34 -13.00
C ALA A 91 4.07 -3.74 -13.88
N ASN A 92 5.31 -3.53 -13.44
CA ASN A 92 6.49 -3.79 -14.26
C ASN A 92 7.02 -5.23 -14.10
N GLY A 93 6.63 -5.95 -13.06
CA GLY A 93 7.13 -7.31 -12.77
C GLY A 93 6.25 -8.43 -13.34
N LEU A 94 4.98 -8.16 -13.65
CA LEU A 94 4.12 -9.15 -14.32
C LEU A 94 4.54 -9.37 -15.78
N ASP A 95 4.42 -10.61 -16.23
CA ASP A 95 4.58 -10.95 -17.65
C ASP A 95 3.29 -10.61 -18.43
N TRP A 96 3.44 -9.65 -19.34
CA TRP A 96 2.35 -9.03 -20.09
C TRP A 96 2.37 -9.47 -21.55
N ASN A 97 1.20 -9.80 -22.07
CA ASN A 97 1.01 -10.03 -23.50
C ASN A 97 0.22 -8.89 -24.15
N PRO A 98 0.51 -8.53 -25.41
CA PRO A 98 -0.34 -7.62 -26.16
C PRO A 98 -1.81 -8.05 -26.13
N GLY A 99 -2.71 -7.11 -25.86
CA GLY A 99 -4.14 -7.35 -25.69
C GLY A 99 -4.58 -7.73 -24.27
N ASP A 100 -3.67 -7.90 -23.31
CA ASP A 100 -4.02 -7.92 -21.89
C ASP A 100 -4.60 -6.58 -21.43
N ASN A 101 -5.41 -6.59 -20.37
CA ASN A 101 -5.93 -5.35 -19.79
C ASN A 101 -5.90 -5.34 -18.26
N VAL A 102 -5.94 -4.12 -17.73
CA VAL A 102 -6.08 -3.78 -16.31
C VAL A 102 -7.33 -2.93 -16.14
N VAL A 103 -8.16 -3.22 -15.14
CA VAL A 103 -9.39 -2.48 -14.84
C VAL A 103 -9.21 -1.69 -13.55
N ILE A 104 -9.43 -0.38 -13.60
CA ILE A 104 -9.32 0.55 -12.45
C ILE A 104 -10.45 1.58 -12.44
N PRO A 105 -10.84 2.14 -11.28
CA PRO A 105 -11.68 3.33 -11.21
C PRO A 105 -11.05 4.56 -11.91
N ASP A 106 -11.87 5.44 -12.49
CA ASP A 106 -11.41 6.72 -13.09
C ASP A 106 -11.06 7.82 -12.06
N ILE A 107 -11.30 7.53 -10.78
CA ILE A 107 -11.04 8.41 -9.63
C ILE A 107 -9.82 7.98 -8.81
N GLU A 108 -9.07 6.97 -9.28
CA GLU A 108 -7.84 6.53 -8.64
C GLU A 108 -6.80 7.66 -8.52
N PHE A 109 -6.05 7.62 -7.43
CA PHE A 109 -4.92 8.53 -7.27
C PHE A 109 -3.84 8.20 -8.33
N PRO A 110 -3.08 9.19 -8.85
CA PRO A 110 -2.09 8.94 -9.90
C PRO A 110 -1.09 7.80 -9.66
N ALA A 111 -0.77 7.50 -8.39
CA ALA A 111 0.06 6.36 -8.00
C ALA A 111 -0.52 5.01 -8.45
N ASN A 112 -1.85 4.89 -8.49
CA ASN A 112 -2.60 3.72 -8.95
C ASN A 112 -3.17 3.91 -10.37
N VAL A 113 -2.61 4.83 -11.16
CA VAL A 113 -2.99 5.06 -12.57
C VAL A 113 -1.78 4.94 -13.48
N TYR A 114 -0.74 5.73 -13.21
CA TYR A 114 0.40 5.87 -14.12
C TYR A 114 1.20 4.58 -14.33
N PRO A 115 1.41 3.71 -13.32
CA PRO A 115 2.06 2.42 -13.56
C PRO A 115 1.33 1.58 -14.61
N TRP A 116 -0.01 1.56 -14.58
CA TRP A 116 -0.83 0.80 -15.52
C TRP A 116 -0.85 1.43 -16.92
N TRP A 117 -0.99 2.76 -17.02
CA TRP A 117 -0.92 3.47 -18.30
C TRP A 117 0.41 3.27 -19.02
N ASN A 118 1.50 3.16 -18.26
CA ASN A 118 2.83 2.94 -18.80
C ASN A 118 2.96 1.55 -19.48
N LEU A 119 2.06 0.61 -19.20
CA LEU A 119 2.01 -0.71 -19.86
C LEU A 119 1.50 -0.66 -21.30
N LYS A 120 1.02 0.49 -21.78
CA LYS A 120 0.72 0.70 -23.21
C LYS A 120 1.91 0.32 -24.10
N ARG A 121 3.15 0.48 -23.61
CA ARG A 121 4.37 0.06 -24.33
C ARG A 121 4.46 -1.46 -24.59
N PHE A 122 3.72 -2.26 -23.83
CA PHE A 122 3.60 -3.72 -24.00
C PHE A 122 2.30 -4.11 -24.73
N GLY A 123 1.52 -3.13 -25.20
CA GLY A 123 0.21 -3.38 -25.82
C GLY A 123 -0.89 -3.74 -24.81
N VAL A 124 -0.72 -3.37 -23.54
CA VAL A 124 -1.72 -3.56 -22.48
C VAL A 124 -2.64 -2.35 -22.41
N GLU A 125 -3.94 -2.60 -22.29
CA GLU A 125 -4.97 -1.58 -22.12
C GLU A 125 -5.24 -1.30 -20.62
N THR A 126 -5.38 -0.02 -20.25
CA THR A 126 -5.95 0.35 -18.94
C THR A 126 -7.38 0.82 -19.15
N ARG A 127 -8.34 0.01 -18.68
CA ARG A 127 -9.78 0.31 -18.74
C ARG A 127 -10.18 1.05 -17.47
N MET A 128 -10.65 2.27 -17.65
CA MET A 128 -11.09 3.12 -16.56
C MET A 128 -12.60 3.07 -16.41
N VAL A 129 -13.05 2.69 -15.23
CA VAL A 129 -14.47 2.56 -14.90
C VAL A 129 -14.97 3.90 -14.38
N LYS A 130 -15.99 4.43 -15.05
CA LYS A 130 -16.50 5.77 -14.75
C LYS A 130 -17.18 5.81 -13.39
N SER A 131 -16.70 6.69 -12.51
CA SER A 131 -17.32 6.93 -11.22
C SER A 131 -18.65 7.69 -11.34
N LYS A 132 -19.55 7.42 -10.38
CA LYS A 132 -20.83 8.08 -10.18
C LYS A 132 -20.88 8.54 -8.73
N ASP A 133 -21.09 9.83 -8.51
CA ASP A 133 -21.15 10.43 -7.16
C ASP A 133 -19.93 10.10 -6.27
N GLY A 134 -18.73 10.13 -6.86
CA GLY A 134 -17.47 9.89 -6.16
C GLY A 134 -17.19 8.42 -5.83
N ARG A 135 -17.88 7.46 -6.46
CA ARG A 135 -17.64 6.03 -6.27
C ARG A 135 -17.80 5.25 -7.57
N VAL A 136 -17.12 4.11 -7.66
CA VAL A 136 -17.41 3.09 -8.68
C VAL A 136 -18.24 2.00 -8.02
N VAL A 137 -19.35 1.63 -8.65
CA VAL A 137 -20.16 0.50 -8.17
C VAL A 137 -19.58 -0.81 -8.69
N PHE A 138 -19.72 -1.88 -7.90
CA PHE A 138 -19.15 -3.18 -8.22
C PHE A 138 -19.60 -3.70 -9.59
N ASP A 139 -20.87 -3.53 -9.96
CA ASP A 139 -21.39 -4.06 -11.22
C ASP A 139 -20.73 -3.37 -12.43
N ASP A 140 -20.57 -2.04 -12.40
CA ASP A 140 -19.84 -1.29 -13.43
C ASP A 140 -18.36 -1.73 -13.51
N LEU A 141 -17.75 -2.10 -12.37
CA LEU A 141 -16.37 -2.56 -12.30
C LEU A 141 -16.19 -3.90 -13.04
N ILE A 142 -17.05 -4.87 -12.74
CA ILE A 142 -16.94 -6.22 -13.32
C ILE A 142 -17.34 -6.25 -14.80
N GLU A 143 -18.26 -5.38 -15.24
CA GLU A 143 -18.64 -5.25 -16.66
C GLU A 143 -17.47 -4.84 -17.56
N GLN A 144 -16.44 -4.21 -17.01
CA GLN A 144 -15.23 -3.82 -17.75
C GLN A 144 -14.19 -4.95 -17.86
N THR A 145 -14.41 -6.06 -17.15
CA THR A 145 -13.51 -7.22 -17.18
C THR A 145 -13.87 -8.19 -18.31
N ASP A 146 -12.87 -8.89 -18.83
CA ASP A 146 -13.02 -9.95 -19.82
C ASP A 146 -11.96 -11.04 -19.64
N LYS A 147 -11.89 -11.98 -20.58
CA LYS A 147 -10.94 -13.10 -20.56
C LYS A 147 -9.46 -12.69 -20.67
N ARG A 148 -9.17 -11.42 -20.98
CA ARG A 148 -7.83 -10.83 -21.08
C ARG A 148 -7.52 -9.91 -19.90
N THR A 149 -8.47 -9.69 -18.99
CA THR A 149 -8.23 -8.93 -17.77
C THR A 149 -7.27 -9.69 -16.87
N ARG A 150 -6.13 -9.09 -16.59
CA ARG A 150 -5.10 -9.69 -15.72
C ARG A 150 -5.18 -9.16 -14.31
N ILE A 151 -5.55 -7.89 -14.14
CA ILE A 151 -5.59 -7.20 -12.85
C ILE A 151 -6.86 -6.34 -12.75
N VAL A 152 -7.47 -6.37 -11.57
CA VAL A 152 -8.31 -5.28 -11.07
C VAL A 152 -7.52 -4.56 -9.98
N SER A 153 -7.36 -3.24 -10.09
CA SER A 153 -6.68 -2.42 -9.08
C SER A 153 -7.62 -1.35 -8.55
N VAL A 154 -7.77 -1.26 -7.22
CA VAL A 154 -8.65 -0.28 -6.57
C VAL A 154 -8.01 0.33 -5.33
N SER A 155 -8.36 1.56 -5.02
CA SER A 155 -8.15 2.14 -3.69
C SER A 155 -9.08 1.49 -2.68
N SER A 156 -8.55 1.08 -1.52
CA SER A 156 -9.38 0.62 -0.39
C SER A 156 -10.36 1.69 0.09
N VAL A 157 -9.92 2.95 0.09
CA VAL A 157 -10.72 4.14 0.33
C VAL A 157 -10.29 5.20 -0.69
N GLU A 158 -11.24 5.72 -1.46
CA GLU A 158 -11.00 6.76 -2.44
C GLU A 158 -10.54 8.06 -1.78
N CYS A 159 -9.42 8.64 -2.22
CA CYS A 159 -8.83 9.79 -1.54
C CYS A 159 -9.69 11.06 -1.64
N ASN A 160 -10.49 11.19 -2.70
CA ASN A 160 -11.26 12.40 -2.97
C ASN A 160 -12.67 12.38 -2.36
N SER A 161 -13.31 11.20 -2.32
CA SER A 161 -14.69 11.06 -1.83
C SER A 161 -14.78 10.39 -0.45
N GLY A 162 -13.72 9.72 0.00
CA GLY A 162 -13.76 8.86 1.19
C GLY A 162 -14.59 7.59 1.00
N PHE A 163 -14.98 7.26 -0.24
CA PHE A 163 -15.74 6.05 -0.52
C PHE A 163 -14.89 4.81 -0.21
N LYS A 164 -15.41 3.94 0.65
CA LYS A 164 -14.76 2.67 1.01
C LYS A 164 -15.22 1.57 0.05
N ASN A 165 -14.28 1.04 -0.72
CA ASN A 165 -14.56 -0.08 -1.63
C ASN A 165 -14.81 -1.37 -0.84
N ASP A 166 -15.70 -2.21 -1.37
CA ASP A 166 -15.99 -3.54 -0.81
C ASP A 166 -14.93 -4.54 -1.30
N LEU A 167 -13.78 -4.54 -0.63
CA LEU A 167 -12.63 -5.38 -1.01
C LEU A 167 -12.98 -6.87 -0.97
N ASN A 168 -13.83 -7.30 -0.04
CA ASN A 168 -14.24 -8.69 0.05
C ASN A 168 -15.00 -9.13 -1.20
N ARG A 169 -15.99 -8.34 -1.63
CA ARG A 169 -16.78 -8.61 -2.83
C ARG A 169 -15.94 -8.57 -4.09
N ILE A 170 -15.06 -7.57 -4.23
CA ILE A 170 -14.16 -7.43 -5.39
C ILE A 170 -13.17 -8.59 -5.47
N GLY A 171 -12.50 -8.91 -4.36
CA GLY A 171 -11.52 -9.98 -4.33
C GLY A 171 -12.12 -11.37 -4.53
N ALA A 172 -13.34 -11.63 -4.02
CA ALA A 172 -14.05 -12.87 -4.31
C ALA A 172 -14.28 -13.06 -5.82
N PHE A 173 -14.76 -12.00 -6.49
CA PHE A 173 -14.93 -12.01 -7.95
C PHE A 173 -13.60 -12.22 -8.69
N CYS A 174 -12.53 -11.54 -8.26
CA CYS A 174 -11.22 -11.68 -8.88
C CYS A 174 -10.70 -13.11 -8.79
N ARG A 175 -10.79 -13.73 -7.59
CA ARG A 175 -10.39 -15.13 -7.37
C ARG A 175 -11.22 -16.11 -8.21
N GLU A 176 -12.53 -15.94 -8.30
CA GLU A 176 -13.41 -16.79 -9.11
C GLU A 176 -13.06 -16.75 -10.61
N ASN A 177 -12.55 -15.62 -11.10
CA ASN A 177 -12.25 -15.40 -12.51
C ASN A 177 -10.75 -15.48 -12.85
N ASN A 178 -9.89 -15.88 -11.90
CA ASN A 178 -8.43 -15.91 -12.04
C ASN A 178 -7.82 -14.54 -12.44
N ILE A 179 -8.42 -13.46 -11.95
CA ILE A 179 -7.92 -12.09 -12.09
C ILE A 179 -7.13 -11.75 -10.83
N LEU A 180 -5.97 -11.11 -10.99
CA LEU A 180 -5.17 -10.65 -9.85
C LEU A 180 -5.80 -9.41 -9.20
N PHE A 181 -5.76 -9.32 -7.87
CA PHE A 181 -6.34 -8.20 -7.14
C PHE A 181 -5.27 -7.32 -6.47
N CYS A 182 -5.16 -6.07 -6.90
CA CYS A 182 -4.23 -5.08 -6.36
C CYS A 182 -4.98 -3.98 -5.57
N VAL A 183 -4.49 -3.65 -4.38
CA VAL A 183 -5.13 -2.67 -3.50
C VAL A 183 -4.17 -1.54 -3.11
N ASP A 184 -4.55 -0.30 -3.43
CA ASP A 184 -3.98 0.89 -2.80
C ASP A 184 -4.62 1.06 -1.41
N ALA A 185 -3.84 0.80 -0.37
CA ALA A 185 -4.31 0.82 1.02
C ALA A 185 -3.98 2.13 1.76
N ILE A 186 -3.43 3.14 1.08
CA ILE A 186 -2.84 4.31 1.75
C ILE A 186 -3.86 5.13 2.55
N GLN A 187 -5.14 5.09 2.20
CA GLN A 187 -6.22 5.82 2.88
C GLN A 187 -6.97 5.00 3.95
N SER A 188 -6.65 3.71 4.12
CA SER A 188 -7.33 2.84 5.08
C SER A 188 -6.38 2.23 6.12
N LEU A 189 -5.14 1.89 5.72
CA LEU A 189 -4.23 1.12 6.57
C LEU A 189 -3.77 1.93 7.78
N GLY A 190 -3.99 1.38 8.98
CA GLY A 190 -3.75 2.06 10.26
C GLY A 190 -5.00 2.67 10.90
N VAL A 191 -6.14 2.70 10.19
CA VAL A 191 -7.42 3.21 10.73
C VAL A 191 -8.55 2.21 10.56
N LEU A 192 -8.63 1.53 9.42
CA LEU A 192 -9.61 0.47 9.16
C LEU A 192 -8.94 -0.90 9.26
N GLU A 193 -9.73 -1.90 9.66
CA GLU A 193 -9.29 -3.30 9.66
C GLU A 193 -9.00 -3.73 8.23
N MET A 194 -7.84 -4.36 8.03
CA MET A 194 -7.37 -4.89 6.76
C MET A 194 -7.08 -6.37 6.91
N ASP A 195 -7.63 -7.20 6.02
CA ASP A 195 -7.43 -8.64 6.02
C ASP A 195 -7.22 -9.13 4.58
N VAL A 196 -5.95 -9.26 4.20
CA VAL A 196 -5.56 -9.66 2.84
C VAL A 196 -6.02 -11.07 2.49
N LYS A 197 -6.17 -11.95 3.48
CA LYS A 197 -6.59 -13.34 3.30
C LYS A 197 -8.11 -13.40 3.08
N ARG A 198 -8.89 -12.73 3.94
CA ARG A 198 -10.35 -12.64 3.79
C ARG A 198 -10.73 -11.99 2.46
N ASP A 199 -10.04 -10.91 2.10
CA ASP A 199 -10.37 -10.10 0.94
C ASP A 199 -9.71 -10.58 -0.36
N ASN A 200 -8.99 -11.71 -0.32
CA ASN A 200 -8.34 -12.32 -1.50
C ASN A 200 -7.45 -11.33 -2.24
N ILE A 201 -6.70 -10.52 -1.49
CA ILE A 201 -5.80 -9.52 -2.05
C ILE A 201 -4.52 -10.23 -2.46
N ASP A 202 -4.11 -10.04 -3.71
CA ASP A 202 -2.84 -10.56 -4.23
C ASP A 202 -1.70 -9.58 -3.97
N PHE A 203 -1.98 -8.28 -4.06
CA PHE A 203 -1.01 -7.20 -3.84
C PHE A 203 -1.63 -6.06 -3.03
N LEU A 204 -0.93 -5.54 -2.05
CA LEU A 204 -1.34 -4.36 -1.28
C LEU A 204 -0.17 -3.42 -1.10
N SER A 205 -0.38 -2.12 -1.27
CA SER A 205 0.66 -1.11 -1.08
C SER A 205 0.15 0.09 -0.28
N ALA A 206 0.93 0.54 0.70
CA ALA A 206 0.61 1.71 1.51
C ALA A 206 1.87 2.41 2.04
N ASP A 207 1.99 3.70 1.73
CA ASP A 207 2.94 4.59 2.39
C ASP A 207 2.53 4.85 3.86
N GLY A 208 3.52 4.97 4.74
CA GLY A 208 3.31 5.18 6.16
C GLY A 208 2.96 6.61 6.57
N HIS A 209 3.21 7.62 5.74
CA HIS A 209 3.07 9.04 6.14
C HIS A 209 1.64 9.55 6.37
N LYS A 210 0.62 8.72 6.10
CA LYS A 210 -0.79 9.05 6.35
C LYS A 210 -1.27 8.41 7.65
N TRP A 211 -2.14 7.42 7.55
CA TRP A 211 -2.87 6.88 8.69
C TRP A 211 -2.03 5.94 9.57
N MET A 212 -0.90 5.45 9.07
CA MET A 212 0.10 4.72 9.87
C MET A 212 1.04 5.65 10.65
N LEU A 213 0.96 6.97 10.45
CA LEU A 213 1.67 8.00 11.22
C LEU A 213 3.21 7.88 11.17
N SER A 214 3.76 7.31 10.10
CA SER A 214 5.20 7.16 9.86
C SER A 214 5.77 8.34 9.07
N VAL A 215 7.07 8.28 8.76
CA VAL A 215 7.75 9.23 7.88
C VAL A 215 7.47 8.94 6.40
N GLU A 216 7.57 9.95 5.55
CA GLU A 216 7.64 9.77 4.09
C GLU A 216 8.90 8.98 3.71
N GLY A 217 8.82 8.16 2.67
CA GLY A 217 9.93 7.31 2.24
C GLY A 217 9.97 5.93 2.90
N LEU A 218 8.95 5.59 3.70
CA LEU A 218 8.80 4.26 4.32
C LEU A 218 7.35 3.79 4.23
N GLY A 219 7.08 2.98 3.22
CA GLY A 219 5.84 2.24 3.01
C GLY A 219 6.00 0.74 3.16
N GLY A 220 4.88 0.04 3.28
CA GLY A 220 4.81 -1.41 3.22
C GLY A 220 4.15 -1.88 1.93
N PHE A 221 4.64 -3.00 1.43
CA PHE A 221 4.12 -3.71 0.28
C PHE A 221 3.87 -5.17 0.68
N TYR A 222 2.71 -5.69 0.33
CA TYR A 222 2.34 -7.08 0.50
C TYR A 222 2.15 -7.73 -0.86
N ILE A 223 2.63 -8.97 -0.97
CA ILE A 223 2.46 -9.84 -2.12
C ILE A 223 2.14 -11.25 -1.63
N SER A 224 1.03 -11.83 -2.08
CA SER A 224 0.65 -13.19 -1.69
C SER A 224 1.66 -14.21 -2.21
N LYS A 225 2.00 -15.21 -1.39
CA LYS A 225 2.84 -16.37 -1.81
C LYS A 225 2.30 -17.06 -3.06
N ASN A 226 0.97 -17.06 -3.24
CA ASN A 226 0.31 -17.70 -4.36
C ASN A 226 0.65 -17.06 -5.72
N VAL A 227 1.11 -15.81 -5.71
CA VAL A 227 1.42 -15.05 -6.92
C VAL A 227 2.85 -14.53 -6.95
N LEU A 228 3.64 -14.76 -5.89
CA LEU A 228 5.02 -14.30 -5.77
C LEU A 228 5.87 -14.70 -6.99
N GLU A 229 5.78 -15.97 -7.39
CA GLU A 229 6.50 -16.52 -8.56
C GLU A 229 6.05 -15.94 -9.92
N LYS A 230 4.94 -15.18 -9.95
CA LYS A 230 4.47 -14.50 -11.18
C LYS A 230 5.11 -13.12 -11.37
N ILE A 231 5.82 -12.60 -10.36
CA ILE A 231 6.41 -11.26 -10.36
C ILE A 231 7.92 -11.35 -10.53
N TYR A 232 8.42 -10.83 -11.64
CA TYR A 232 9.84 -10.60 -11.84
C TYR A 232 10.33 -9.39 -11.04
N PRO A 233 11.45 -9.49 -10.31
CA PRO A 233 12.05 -8.35 -9.63
C PRO A 233 12.43 -7.23 -10.62
N VAL A 234 11.79 -6.07 -10.49
CA VAL A 234 12.00 -4.91 -11.37
C VAL A 234 13.24 -4.09 -11.01
N THR A 235 13.72 -4.25 -9.78
CA THR A 235 14.94 -3.65 -9.26
C THR A 235 15.70 -4.72 -8.51
N VAL A 236 16.90 -5.04 -8.98
CA VAL A 236 17.77 -6.06 -8.39
C VAL A 236 18.99 -5.37 -7.81
N GLY A 237 19.34 -5.71 -6.59
CA GLY A 237 20.45 -5.11 -5.88
C GLY A 237 20.99 -5.98 -4.76
N TRP A 238 21.60 -5.33 -3.78
CA TRP A 238 22.07 -6.00 -2.58
C TRP A 238 20.90 -6.67 -1.84
N ASP A 239 21.12 -7.88 -1.32
CA ASP A 239 20.12 -8.74 -0.66
C ASP A 239 18.98 -9.26 -1.57
N SER A 240 19.08 -9.11 -2.90
CA SER A 240 18.18 -9.75 -3.87
C SER A 240 18.60 -11.20 -4.19
N VAL A 241 18.94 -11.98 -3.16
CA VAL A 241 19.40 -13.36 -3.29
C VAL A 241 18.20 -14.32 -3.32
N VAL A 242 18.23 -15.25 -4.28
CA VAL A 242 17.25 -16.34 -4.46
C VAL A 242 17.78 -17.61 -3.79
#